data_AF-A0A7C1N9N9-F1
#
_entry.id   AF-A0A7C1N9N9-F1
#
_cell.length_a   1.000
_cell.length_b   1.000
_cell.length_c   1.000
_cell.angle_alpha   90.00
_cell.angle_beta   90.00
_cell.angle_gamma   90.00
#
_symmetry.space_group_name_H-M   'P 1'
#
loop_
_entity.id
_entity.type
_entity.pdbx_description
1 polymer ?
#
loop_
_entity_poly.entity_id
_entity_poly.type
_entity_poly.pdbx_seq_one_letter_code
_entity_poly.pdbx_strand_id
1 'polypeptide(L)'
;MCFFLWCWFYYRYCITGLGFPFEVVKEGNEEASIIENEAEFKILISTCGYDEINYTDVINTISSCFTINYPLDLIVNDKVKTFMSQKEAETYFNTYWSSSATVTISYPFRVTLHNMEEDKRTSIENDFEMINLIKNTCNIQ
;
A
#
# COMPACT_ATOMS: atom_id res chain seq x y z
N MET A 1 -21.78 2.07 0.86
CA MET A 1 -20.35 1.85 0.57
C MET A 1 -19.54 2.66 1.59
N CYS A 2 -18.87 2.00 2.54
CA CYS A 2 -18.11 2.71 3.57
C CYS A 2 -16.70 3.02 3.04
N PHE A 3 -16.44 4.30 2.75
CA PHE A 3 -15.14 4.81 2.30
C PHE A 3 -14.14 4.85 3.46
N PHE A 4 -13.48 3.73 3.75
CA PHE A 4 -12.33 3.72 4.67
C PHE A 4 -11.25 2.76 4.17
N LEU A 5 -10.71 3.07 3.00
CA LEU A 5 -9.45 2.50 2.50
C LEU A 5 -8.76 3.50 1.59
N TRP A 6 -8.42 4.65 2.17
CA TRP A 6 -7.69 5.73 1.48
C TRP A 6 -6.40 6.10 2.19
N CYS A 7 -5.84 5.21 3.00
CA CYS A 7 -4.59 5.51 3.73
C CYS A 7 -3.31 5.30 2.90
N TRP A 8 -3.39 5.12 1.58
CA TRP A 8 -2.20 4.91 0.75
C TRP A 8 -1.96 5.92 -0.37
N PHE A 9 -2.89 6.85 -0.67
CA PHE A 9 -2.77 7.55 -1.96
C PHE A 9 -2.98 9.05 -2.02
N TYR A 10 -3.32 9.73 -0.93
CA TYR A 10 -3.49 11.19 -0.99
C TYR A 10 -3.02 11.86 0.31
N TYR A 11 -2.08 12.78 0.17
CA TYR A 11 -1.47 13.63 1.20
C TYR A 11 -0.31 13.05 2.02
N ARG A 12 0.63 13.95 2.30
CA ARG A 12 1.91 13.82 3.02
C ARG A 12 1.77 13.38 4.51
N TYR A 13 0.66 12.74 4.87
CA TYR A 13 0.32 12.34 6.22
C TYR A 13 -0.37 10.96 6.19
N CYS A 14 0.36 9.92 6.61
CA CYS A 14 -0.26 8.64 6.93
C CYS A 14 -1.05 8.79 8.23
N ILE A 15 -2.29 8.31 8.26
CA ILE A 15 -3.01 8.15 9.52
C ILE A 15 -2.33 6.98 10.25
N THR A 16 -1.46 7.27 11.20
CA THR A 16 -0.76 6.27 12.03
C THR A 16 -1.62 5.78 13.19
N GLY A 17 -2.77 6.40 13.41
CA GLY A 17 -3.75 6.01 14.40
C GLY A 17 -5.01 6.88 14.31
N LEU A 18 -6.13 6.33 14.76
CA LEU A 18 -7.37 7.07 14.92
C LEU A 18 -7.54 7.46 16.39
N GLY A 19 -7.90 8.71 16.63
CA GLY A 19 -8.28 9.17 17.96
C GLY A 19 -9.71 8.72 18.25
N PHE A 20 -9.89 7.96 19.32
CA PHE A 20 -11.20 7.55 19.82
C PHE A 20 -11.66 8.49 20.95
N PRO A 21 -12.97 8.77 21.08
CA PRO A 21 -14.05 8.28 20.22
C PRO A 21 -14.24 9.11 18.93
N PHE A 22 -14.86 8.54 17.90
CA PHE A 22 -15.29 9.26 16.69
C PHE A 22 -16.61 8.75 16.13
N GLU A 23 -17.27 9.59 15.33
CA GLU A 23 -18.55 9.27 14.69
C GLU A 23 -18.36 8.79 13.25
N VAL A 24 -19.11 7.75 12.87
CA VAL A 24 -19.16 7.22 11.49
C VAL A 24 -20.59 7.25 10.97
N VAL A 25 -20.78 7.87 9.81
CA VAL A 25 -22.02 7.81 9.04
C VAL A 25 -21.83 6.85 7.88
N LYS A 26 -22.63 5.78 7.82
CA LYS A 26 -22.58 4.80 6.72
C LYS A 26 -23.36 5.34 5.54
N GLU A 27 -22.84 5.20 4.34
CA GLU A 27 -23.61 5.55 3.14
C GLU A 27 -24.87 4.68 3.05
N GLY A 28 -26.04 5.33 3.00
CA GLY A 28 -27.36 4.70 3.06
C GLY A 28 -27.99 4.64 4.46
N ASN A 29 -27.31 5.16 5.48
CA ASN A 29 -27.86 5.33 6.83
C ASN A 29 -27.61 6.77 7.30
N GLU A 30 -28.66 7.49 7.68
CA GLU A 30 -28.56 8.90 8.11
C GLU A 30 -28.10 9.04 9.57
N GLU A 31 -28.06 7.94 10.32
CA GLU A 31 -27.65 7.93 11.72
C GLU A 31 -26.13 7.73 11.88
N ALA A 32 -25.52 8.61 12.68
CA ALA A 32 -24.13 8.50 13.08
C ALA A 32 -23.95 7.42 14.16
N SER A 33 -23.02 6.50 13.94
CA SER A 33 -22.58 5.51 14.94
C SER A 33 -21.33 6.02 15.63
N ILE A 34 -21.34 6.08 16.97
CA ILE A 34 -20.15 6.40 17.76
C ILE A 34 -19.28 5.15 17.89
N ILE A 35 -18.00 5.29 17.60
CA ILE A 35 -16.97 4.28 17.78
C ILE A 35 -16.08 4.69 18.93
N GLU A 36 -16.14 3.94 20.03
CA GLU A 36 -15.49 4.29 21.30
C GLU A 36 -14.04 3.76 21.39
N ASN A 37 -13.71 2.75 20.61
CA ASN A 37 -12.41 2.08 20.66
C ASN A 37 -12.04 1.34 19.36
N GLU A 38 -10.78 0.90 19.30
CA GLU A 38 -10.24 0.20 18.14
C GLU A 38 -10.93 -1.14 17.85
N ALA A 39 -11.41 -1.85 18.87
CA ALA A 39 -12.09 -3.13 18.67
C ALA A 39 -13.44 -2.93 17.96
N GLU A 40 -14.20 -1.90 18.35
CA GLU A 40 -15.43 -1.51 17.68
C GLU A 40 -15.19 -1.06 16.24
N PHE A 41 -14.11 -0.32 16.00
CA PHE A 41 -13.71 0.04 14.64
C PHE A 41 -13.40 -1.19 13.78
N LYS A 42 -12.66 -2.16 14.33
CA LYS A 42 -12.33 -3.42 13.63
C LYS A 42 -13.57 -4.24 13.28
N ILE A 43 -14.55 -4.28 14.17
CA ILE A 43 -15.84 -4.94 13.91
C ILE A 43 -16.63 -4.19 12.83
N LEU A 44 -16.60 -2.85 12.85
CA LEU A 44 -17.28 -2.03 11.86
C LEU A 44 -16.73 -2.26 10.44
N ILE A 45 -15.40 -2.24 10.29
CA ILE A 45 -14.74 -2.45 8.98
C ILE A 45 -14.90 -3.89 8.48
N SER A 46 -14.84 -4.90 9.36
CA SER A 46 -15.04 -6.29 8.96
C SER A 46 -16.47 -6.56 8.49
N THR A 47 -17.45 -5.91 9.11
CA THR A 47 -18.85 -5.94 8.67
C THR A 47 -19.04 -5.27 7.29
N CYS A 48 -18.13 -4.38 6.88
CA CYS A 48 -18.13 -3.78 5.56
C CYS A 48 -17.47 -4.66 4.48
N GLY A 49 -17.04 -5.88 4.82
CA GLY A 49 -16.36 -6.79 3.89
C GLY A 49 -14.87 -6.48 3.72
N TYR A 50 -14.32 -5.57 4.52
CA TYR A 50 -12.88 -5.41 4.64
C TYR A 50 -12.36 -6.43 5.65
N ASP A 51 -11.98 -7.60 5.15
CA ASP A 51 -11.15 -8.51 5.94
C ASP A 51 -9.81 -7.83 6.28
N GLU A 52 -9.14 -8.31 7.33
CA GLU A 52 -7.73 -7.98 7.55
C GLU A 52 -6.97 -8.43 6.31
N ILE A 53 -6.77 -7.51 5.36
CA ILE A 53 -6.05 -7.79 4.13
C ILE A 53 -4.64 -8.19 4.56
N ASN A 54 -4.35 -9.50 4.54
CA ASN A 54 -3.03 -10.00 4.85
C ASN A 54 -2.10 -9.41 3.80
N TYR A 55 -1.04 -8.74 4.24
CA TYR A 55 -0.04 -8.16 3.33
C TYR A 55 0.50 -9.20 2.34
N THR A 56 0.50 -10.47 2.74
CA THR A 56 0.90 -11.60 1.91
C THR A 56 -0.08 -11.83 0.75
N ASP A 57 -1.38 -11.64 0.97
CA ASP A 57 -2.41 -11.79 -0.07
C ASP A 57 -2.32 -10.64 -1.09
N VAL A 58 -1.98 -9.43 -0.63
CA VAL A 58 -1.70 -8.27 -1.50
C VAL A 58 -0.45 -8.50 -2.33
N ILE A 59 0.64 -8.95 -1.70
CA ILE A 59 1.90 -9.23 -2.41
C ILE A 59 1.68 -10.35 -3.44
N ASN A 60 0.94 -11.41 -3.09
CA ASN A 60 0.65 -12.50 -4.02
C ASN A 60 -0.22 -12.02 -5.20
N THR A 61 -1.19 -11.14 -4.94
CA THR A 61 -2.03 -10.57 -5.98
C THR A 61 -1.22 -9.68 -6.92
N ILE A 62 -0.38 -8.78 -6.37
CA ILE A 62 0.37 -7.80 -7.16
C ILE A 62 1.59 -8.40 -7.86
N SER A 63 2.28 -9.37 -7.23
CA SER A 63 3.45 -10.04 -7.83
C SER A 63 3.13 -10.85 -9.07
N SER A 64 1.85 -11.23 -9.25
CA SER A 64 1.37 -11.86 -10.48
C SER A 64 1.26 -10.90 -11.67
N CYS A 65 1.18 -9.59 -11.43
CA CYS A 65 0.97 -8.57 -12.46
C CYS A 65 2.27 -7.91 -12.92
N PHE A 66 3.21 -7.70 -12.00
CA PHE A 66 4.53 -7.16 -12.34
C PHE A 66 5.60 -7.54 -11.33
N THR A 67 6.83 -7.56 -11.79
CA THR A 67 8.02 -7.73 -10.96
C THR A 67 8.90 -6.48 -11.02
N ILE A 68 9.41 -6.06 -9.86
CA ILE A 68 10.35 -4.93 -9.80
C ILE A 68 11.71 -5.40 -10.33
N ASN A 69 12.30 -4.64 -11.24
CA ASN A 69 13.64 -4.90 -11.72
C ASN A 69 14.66 -4.25 -10.77
N TYR A 70 15.64 -5.04 -10.37
CA TYR A 70 16.78 -4.56 -9.60
C TYR A 70 17.91 -4.08 -10.54
N PRO A 71 18.74 -3.11 -10.12
CA PRO A 71 18.75 -2.44 -8.80
C PRO A 71 17.55 -1.51 -8.56
N LEU A 72 17.12 -1.41 -7.30
CA LEU A 72 16.04 -0.52 -6.85
C LEU A 72 16.58 0.46 -5.81
N ASP A 73 16.33 1.75 -6.02
CA ASP A 73 16.69 2.79 -5.08
C ASP A 73 15.49 3.17 -4.19
N LEU A 74 15.68 3.11 -2.88
CA LEU A 74 14.72 3.62 -1.90
C LEU A 74 15.36 4.74 -1.08
N ILE A 75 14.56 5.72 -0.70
CA ILE A 75 14.94 6.79 0.22
C ILE A 75 14.53 6.33 1.63
N VAL A 76 15.51 5.96 2.44
CA VAL A 76 15.32 5.54 3.84
C VAL A 76 15.87 6.63 4.75
N ASN A 77 15.01 7.29 5.53
CA ASN A 77 15.37 8.43 6.38
C ASN A 77 16.18 9.50 5.61
N ASP A 78 15.61 9.97 4.49
CA ASP A 78 16.20 10.97 3.59
C ASP A 78 17.53 10.58 2.92
N LYS A 79 17.92 9.30 2.97
CA LYS A 79 19.11 8.78 2.31
C LYS A 79 18.76 7.76 1.25
N VAL A 80 19.29 7.97 0.04
CA VAL A 80 19.17 7.00 -1.05
C VAL A 80 19.95 5.74 -0.70
N LYS A 81 19.30 4.60 -0.83
CA LYS A 81 19.87 3.28 -0.63
C LYS A 81 19.45 2.38 -1.77
N THR A 82 20.45 1.84 -2.46
CA THR A 82 20.28 0.89 -3.55
C THR A 82 20.20 -0.53 -3.02
N PHE A 83 19.22 -1.28 -3.48
CA PHE A 83 19.06 -2.71 -3.23
C PHE A 83 19.29 -3.47 -4.54
N MET A 84 20.04 -4.55 -4.50
CA MET A 84 20.34 -5.39 -5.65
C MET A 84 19.37 -6.58 -5.78
N SER A 85 18.58 -6.86 -4.75
CA SER A 85 17.58 -7.92 -4.75
C SER A 85 16.49 -7.70 -3.70
N GLN A 86 15.36 -8.38 -3.86
CA GLN A 86 14.27 -8.38 -2.88
C GLN A 86 14.74 -8.90 -1.52
N LYS A 87 15.50 -10.00 -1.51
CA LYS A 87 16.04 -10.59 -0.29
C LYS A 87 16.94 -9.63 0.50
N GLU A 88 17.71 -8.80 -0.21
CA GLU A 88 18.54 -7.77 0.42
C GLU A 88 17.67 -6.69 1.09
N ALA A 89 16.62 -6.22 0.42
CA ALA A 89 15.67 -5.26 0.97
C ALA A 89 14.93 -5.82 2.19
N GLU A 90 14.42 -7.06 2.11
CA GLU A 90 13.77 -7.75 3.22
C GLU A 90 14.71 -7.90 4.43
N THR A 91 15.94 -8.35 4.20
CA THR A 91 16.94 -8.49 5.28
C THR A 91 17.22 -7.14 5.94
N TYR A 92 17.34 -6.08 5.14
CA TYR A 92 17.58 -4.74 5.65
C TYR A 92 16.41 -4.24 6.51
N PHE A 93 15.17 -4.34 6.03
CA PHE A 93 14.01 -3.87 6.80
C PHE A 93 13.76 -4.75 8.03
N ASN A 94 13.89 -6.07 7.95
CA ASN A 94 13.76 -6.93 9.14
C ASN A 94 14.79 -6.61 10.23
N THR A 95 15.97 -6.12 9.86
CA THR A 95 17.04 -5.79 10.81
C THR A 95 16.93 -4.37 11.35
N TYR A 96 16.53 -3.41 10.50
CA TYR A 96 16.64 -1.97 10.80
C TYR A 96 15.30 -1.24 10.87
N TRP A 97 14.17 -1.95 10.73
CA TRP A 97 12.85 -1.34 10.85
C TRP A 97 12.64 -0.76 12.24
N SER A 98 12.37 0.55 12.29
CA SER A 98 11.89 1.25 13.47
C SER A 98 10.56 1.90 13.15
N SER A 99 9.71 2.10 14.17
CA SER A 99 8.42 2.79 14.02
C SER A 99 8.54 4.25 13.56
N SER A 100 9.75 4.80 13.55
CA SER A 100 10.10 6.14 13.08
C SER A 100 10.75 6.18 11.69
N ALA A 101 11.00 5.02 11.07
CA ALA A 101 11.65 4.97 9.77
C ALA A 101 10.70 5.44 8.66
N THR A 102 11.15 6.39 7.85
CA THR A 102 10.43 6.81 6.64
C THR A 102 11.05 6.15 5.42
N VAL A 103 10.23 5.50 4.60
CA VAL A 103 10.66 4.85 3.35
C VAL A 103 9.88 5.44 2.19
N THR A 104 10.57 5.93 1.18
CA THR A 104 9.98 6.42 -0.08
C THR A 104 10.68 5.76 -1.25
N ILE A 105 9.98 5.53 -2.35
CA ILE A 105 10.58 5.01 -3.58
C ILE A 105 11.33 6.14 -4.29
N SER A 106 12.55 5.87 -4.75
CA SER A 106 13.27 6.80 -5.62
C SER A 106 12.84 6.56 -7.05
N TYR A 107 12.28 7.58 -7.69
CA TYR A 107 11.94 7.54 -9.12
C TYR A 107 13.09 8.08 -9.98
N PRO A 108 13.23 7.61 -11.23
CA PRO A 108 12.46 6.51 -11.84
C PRO A 108 12.98 5.12 -11.46
N PHE A 109 12.10 4.11 -11.52
CA PHE A 109 12.49 2.70 -11.40
C PHE A 109 11.82 1.83 -12.47
N ARG A 110 12.30 0.59 -12.64
CA ARG A 110 11.85 -0.31 -13.71
C ARG A 110 11.06 -1.49 -13.17
N VAL A 111 10.03 -1.88 -13.91
CA VAL A 111 9.24 -3.08 -13.66
C VAL A 111 9.07 -3.91 -14.93
N THR A 112 8.98 -5.22 -14.78
CA THR A 112 8.51 -6.14 -15.83
C THR A 112 7.04 -6.41 -15.59
N LEU A 113 6.18 -6.11 -16.55
CA LEU A 113 4.75 -6.44 -16.52
C LEU A 113 4.55 -7.88 -17.00
N HIS A 114 3.83 -8.66 -16.20
CA HIS A 114 3.41 -10.02 -16.52
C HIS A 114 1.99 -9.98 -17.07
N ASN A 115 1.88 -9.77 -18.38
CA ASN A 115 0.60 -9.87 -19.09
C ASN A 115 0.47 -11.28 -19.70
N MET A 116 -0.75 -11.68 -20.07
CA MET A 116 -1.04 -13.01 -20.62
C MET A 116 -0.32 -13.32 -21.96
N GLU A 117 0.21 -12.30 -22.64
CA GLU A 117 0.82 -12.45 -23.96
C GLU A 117 2.35 -12.39 -23.92
N GLU A 118 2.96 -11.36 -23.29
CA GLU A 118 4.41 -11.23 -23.18
C GLU A 118 4.85 -10.37 -21.98
N ASP A 119 6.05 -10.65 -21.46
CA ASP A 119 6.72 -9.84 -20.44
C ASP A 119 7.23 -8.52 -21.03
N LYS A 120 6.69 -7.39 -20.57
CA LYS A 120 7.09 -6.04 -21.04
C LYS A 120 7.79 -5.26 -19.95
N ARG A 121 9.01 -4.78 -20.22
CA ARG A 121 9.71 -3.84 -19.33
C ARG A 121 9.19 -2.42 -19.52
N THR A 122 8.87 -1.74 -18.41
CA THR A 122 8.48 -0.33 -18.40
C THR A 122 9.20 0.43 -17.27
N SER A 123 9.43 1.71 -17.50
CA SER A 123 9.86 2.65 -16.46
C SER A 123 8.62 3.22 -15.77
N ILE A 124 8.74 3.49 -14.48
CA ILE A 124 7.76 4.20 -13.68
C ILE A 124 8.43 5.47 -13.22
N GLU A 125 7.88 6.61 -13.62
CA GLU A 125 8.52 7.92 -13.41
C GLU A 125 8.00 8.64 -12.16
N ASN A 126 6.83 8.23 -11.64
CA ASN A 126 6.19 8.88 -10.50
C ASN A 126 5.10 7.99 -9.88
N ASP A 127 4.56 8.44 -8.74
CA ASP A 127 3.50 7.74 -8.02
C ASP A 127 2.22 7.56 -8.84
N PHE A 128 1.87 8.51 -9.72
CA PHE A 128 0.67 8.39 -10.56
C PHE A 128 0.77 7.23 -11.56
N GLU A 129 1.94 7.05 -12.16
CA GLU A 129 2.20 5.92 -13.06
C GLU A 129 2.17 4.59 -12.32
N MET A 130 2.71 4.53 -11.10
CA MET A 130 2.64 3.33 -10.26
C MET A 130 1.19 2.96 -9.92
N ILE A 131 0.37 3.93 -9.55
CA ILE A 131 -1.07 3.73 -9.28
C ILE A 131 -1.78 3.20 -10.51
N ASN A 132 -1.56 3.87 -11.65
CA ASN A 132 -2.20 3.52 -12.90
C ASN A 132 -1.82 2.10 -13.34
N LEU A 133 -0.58 1.70 -13.07
CA LEU A 133 -0.11 0.34 -13.30
C LEU A 133 -0.86 -0.68 -12.43
N ILE A 134 -0.94 -0.46 -11.12
CA ILE A 134 -1.62 -1.39 -10.20
C ILE A 134 -3.09 -1.55 -10.60
N LYS A 135 -3.78 -0.43 -10.89
CA LYS A 135 -5.19 -0.45 -11.28
C LYS A 135 -5.44 -1.17 -12.59
N ASN A 136 -4.66 -0.87 -13.63
CA ASN A 136 -4.91 -1.37 -14.98
C ASN A 136 -4.34 -2.77 -15.21
N THR A 137 -3.27 -3.15 -14.51
CA THR A 137 -2.57 -4.43 -14.73
C THR A 137 -3.01 -5.49 -13.71
N CYS A 138 -3.28 -5.12 -12.46
CA CYS A 138 -3.76 -6.09 -11.46
C CYS A 138 -5.28 -6.20 -11.34
N ASN A 139 -6.04 -5.37 -12.07
CA ASN A 139 -7.51 -5.34 -12.03
C ASN A 139 -8.08 -5.27 -10.59
N ILE A 140 -7.33 -4.63 -9.68
CA ILE A 140 -7.75 -4.39 -8.30
C ILE A 140 -8.70 -3.17 -8.36
N GLN A 141 -10.00 -3.44 -8.24
CA GLN A 141 -11.07 -2.42 -8.15
C GLN A 141 -11.29 -1.99 -6.70
#